data_AF-A0A8T6H5U4-F1
#
_entry.id   AF-A0A8T6H5U4-F1
#
_cell.length_a   1.000
_cell.length_b   1.000
_cell.length_c   1.000
_cell.angle_alpha   90.00
_cell.angle_beta   90.00
_cell.angle_gamma   90.00
#
_symmetry.space_group_name_H-M   'P 1'
#
loop_
_entity.id
_entity.type
_entity.pdbx_description
1 polymer ?
#
loop_
_entity_poly.entity_id
_entity_poly.type
_entity_poly.pdbx_seq_one_letter_code
_entity_poly.pdbx_strand_id
1 'polypeptide(L)'
;MCLRIDFHLRTEGEELPDAFLEAYELELMFDNTRRSLGAALERKFSDVVCAEHAEAPSFTISGVYNNEREDMDIRYHVDTCCQFFLLRVMQILNQRA
;
A
#
# COMPACT_ATOMS: atom_id res chain seq x y z
N MET A 1 9.06 17.41 2.33
CA MET A 1 9.71 16.09 2.49
C MET A 1 8.92 15.09 1.65
N CYS A 2 9.58 14.15 0.98
CA CYS A 2 8.86 13.13 0.20
C CYS A 2 8.42 12.00 1.15
N LEU A 3 7.15 11.60 1.08
CA LEU A 3 6.63 10.47 1.83
C LEU A 3 7.30 9.18 1.33
N ARG A 4 7.74 8.29 2.24
CA ARG A 4 8.29 6.99 1.87
C ARG A 4 7.19 5.94 1.80
N ILE A 5 7.03 5.33 0.64
CA ILE A 5 6.06 4.25 0.40
C ILE A 5 6.77 3.11 -0.32
N ASP A 6 6.81 1.94 0.30
CA ASP A 6 7.43 0.73 -0.24
C ASP A 6 6.35 -0.29 -0.63
N PHE A 7 6.45 -0.86 -1.84
CA PHE A 7 5.47 -1.81 -2.38
C PHE A 7 6.07 -3.21 -2.59
N HIS A 8 5.41 -4.21 -2.02
CA HIS A 8 5.74 -5.63 -2.19
C HIS A 8 4.52 -6.38 -2.73
N LEU A 9 4.32 -6.35 -4.05
CA LEU A 9 3.24 -7.06 -4.74
C LEU A 9 3.79 -8.33 -5.39
N ARG A 10 3.12 -9.46 -5.18
CA ARG A 10 3.52 -10.76 -5.72
C ARG A 10 2.31 -11.63 -6.06
N THR A 11 2.55 -12.68 -6.82
CA THR A 11 1.57 -13.73 -7.10
C THR A 11 1.80 -14.93 -6.18
N GLU A 12 0.74 -15.69 -5.94
CA GLU A 12 0.78 -17.03 -5.36
C GLU A 12 -0.19 -17.97 -6.10
N GLY A 13 0.04 -19.26 -5.97
CA GLY A 13 -0.69 -20.31 -6.69
C GLY A 13 0.06 -20.81 -7.92
N GLU A 14 -0.42 -21.91 -8.50
CA GLU A 14 0.14 -22.43 -9.75
C GLU A 14 -0.22 -21.52 -10.93
N GLU A 15 0.67 -21.46 -11.92
CA GLU A 15 0.40 -20.78 -13.19
C GLU A 15 -0.58 -21.67 -13.97
N LEU A 16 -1.87 -21.33 -13.92
CA LEU A 16 -2.92 -22.11 -14.56
C LEU A 16 -2.89 -21.88 -16.09
N PRO A 17 -3.07 -22.92 -16.91
CA PRO A 17 -3.17 -22.77 -18.37
C PRO A 17 -4.31 -21.85 -18.81
N ASP A 18 -5.36 -21.75 -17.98
CA ASP A 18 -6.53 -20.89 -18.15
C ASP A 18 -6.55 -19.74 -17.12
N ALA A 19 -5.37 -19.27 -16.65
CA ALA A 19 -5.30 -18.14 -15.73
C ALA A 19 -6.05 -16.93 -16.32
N PHE A 20 -6.93 -16.33 -15.51
CA PHE A 20 -7.78 -15.22 -15.96
C PHE A 20 -6.99 -13.99 -16.41
N LEU A 21 -5.82 -13.75 -15.80
CA LEU A 21 -4.90 -12.70 -16.20
C LEU A 21 -3.63 -13.32 -16.77
N GLU A 22 -3.27 -12.87 -17.96
CA GLU A 22 -1.93 -13.12 -18.50
C GLU A 22 -0.88 -12.32 -17.72
N ALA A 23 0.39 -12.73 -17.80
CA ALA A 23 1.49 -12.09 -17.07
C ALA A 23 1.57 -10.56 -17.29
N TYR A 24 1.29 -10.10 -18.51
CA TYR A 24 1.25 -8.68 -18.85
C TYR A 24 0.09 -7.94 -18.16
N GLU A 25 -1.10 -8.55 -18.14
CA GLU A 25 -2.28 -7.94 -17.51
C GLU A 25 -2.12 -7.86 -15.99
N LEU A 26 -1.47 -8.87 -15.41
CA LEU A 26 -1.12 -8.89 -14.00
C LEU A 26 -0.09 -7.82 -13.63
N GLU A 27 0.92 -7.61 -14.47
CA GLU A 27 1.88 -6.51 -14.28
C GLU A 27 1.20 -5.14 -14.37
N LEU A 28 0.29 -4.96 -15.33
CA LEU A 28 -0.50 -3.74 -15.48
C LEU A 28 -1.41 -3.50 -14.27
N MET A 29 -2.04 -4.56 -13.74
CA MET A 29 -2.84 -4.50 -12.52
C MET A 29 -1.96 -4.03 -11.35
N PHE A 30 -0.80 -4.65 -11.13
CA PHE A 30 0.12 -4.25 -10.06
C PHE A 30 0.59 -2.80 -10.21
N ASP A 31 0.93 -2.36 -11.42
CA ASP A 31 1.36 -0.97 -11.63
C ASP A 31 0.22 0.03 -11.35
N ASN A 32 -0.99 -0.27 -11.79
CA ASN A 32 -2.17 0.53 -11.46
C ASN A 32 -2.45 0.57 -9.95
N THR A 33 -2.30 -0.56 -9.25
CA THR A 33 -2.43 -0.61 -7.79
C THR A 33 -1.40 0.28 -7.11
N ARG A 34 -0.12 0.21 -7.53
CA ARG A 34 0.95 1.07 -6.98
C ARG A 34 0.63 2.55 -7.17
N ARG A 35 0.26 2.95 -8.38
CA ARG A 35 -0.08 4.35 -8.70
C ARG A 35 -1.29 4.83 -7.90
N SER A 36 -2.35 4.04 -7.84
CA SER A 36 -3.60 4.41 -7.16
C SER A 36 -3.39 4.59 -5.65
N LEU A 37 -2.79 3.60 -4.99
CA LEU A 37 -2.54 3.62 -3.56
C LEU A 37 -1.48 4.65 -3.18
N GLY A 38 -0.40 4.74 -3.97
CA GLY A 38 0.67 5.72 -3.78
C GLY A 38 0.10 7.15 -3.80
N ALA A 39 -0.64 7.50 -4.85
CA ALA A 39 -1.26 8.82 -4.98
C ALA A 39 -2.27 9.10 -3.85
N ALA A 40 -3.01 8.10 -3.37
CA ALA A 40 -3.94 8.26 -2.26
C ALA A 40 -3.21 8.57 -0.94
N LEU A 41 -2.12 7.86 -0.65
CA LEU A 41 -1.30 8.10 0.53
C LEU A 41 -0.57 9.44 0.45
N GLU A 42 0.00 9.79 -0.70
CA GLU A 42 0.64 11.08 -0.92
C GLU A 42 -0.32 12.25 -0.67
N ARG A 43 -1.55 12.17 -1.19
CA ARG A 43 -2.58 13.20 -0.94
C ARG A 43 -2.95 13.33 0.54
N LYS A 44 -3.00 12.22 1.28
CA LYS A 44 -3.38 12.21 2.70
C LYS A 44 -2.24 12.61 3.64
N PHE A 45 -0.99 12.30 3.30
CA PHE A 45 0.14 12.33 4.23
C PHE A 45 1.32 13.20 3.81
N SER A 46 1.28 13.87 2.66
CA SER A 46 2.36 14.74 2.16
C SER A 46 2.85 15.78 3.18
N ASP A 47 1.94 16.34 3.98
CA ASP A 47 2.25 17.37 4.99
C ASP A 47 2.14 16.85 6.43
N VAL A 48 1.98 15.54 6.62
CA VAL A 48 1.78 14.95 7.95
C VAL A 48 3.12 14.57 8.56
N VAL A 49 3.50 15.28 9.62
CA VAL A 49 4.70 15.01 10.43
C VAL A 49 4.34 14.88 11.91
N CYS A 50 5.18 14.15 12.65
CA CYS A 50 5.10 14.05 14.10
C CYS A 50 5.39 15.41 14.75
N ALA A 51 4.52 15.86 15.65
CA ALA A 51 4.67 17.15 16.33
C ALA A 51 5.87 17.20 17.29
N GLU A 52 6.32 16.05 17.78
CA GLU A 52 7.40 15.93 18.76
C GLU A 52 8.77 15.75 18.11
N HIS A 53 8.84 14.92 17.06
CA HIS A 53 10.11 14.47 16.48
C HIS A 53 10.33 15.00 15.05
N ALA A 54 9.34 15.69 14.46
CA ALA A 54 9.36 16.19 13.09
C ALA A 54 9.60 15.12 12.00
N GLU A 55 9.31 13.85 12.32
CA GLU A 55 9.42 12.72 11.38
C GLU A 55 8.10 12.48 10.64
N ALA A 56 8.19 12.19 9.35
CA ALA A 56 7.06 11.75 8.52
C ALA A 56 6.80 10.25 8.74
N PRO A 57 5.57 9.75 8.52
CA PRO A 57 5.31 8.32 8.58
C PRO A 57 5.92 7.63 7.35
N SER A 58 6.16 6.33 7.43
CA SER A 58 6.42 5.51 6.25
C SER A 58 5.43 4.37 6.12
N PHE A 59 5.17 3.97 4.88
CA PHE A 59 4.19 2.95 4.57
C PHE A 59 4.85 1.81 3.82
N THR A 60 4.56 0.57 4.24
CA THR A 60 4.86 -0.62 3.46
C THR A 60 3.54 -1.27 3.06
N ILE A 61 3.32 -1.43 1.75
CA ILE A 61 2.12 -2.05 1.19
C ILE A 61 2.52 -3.40 0.62
N SER A 62 2.01 -4.48 1.21
CA SER A 62 2.19 -5.83 0.68
C SER A 62 0.89 -6.31 0.05
N GLY A 63 0.98 -6.90 -1.13
CA GLY A 63 -0.16 -7.45 -1.84
C GLY A 63 0.16 -8.84 -2.39
N VAL A 64 -0.79 -9.75 -2.27
CA VAL A 64 -0.69 -11.09 -2.86
C VAL A 64 -1.90 -11.33 -3.73
N TYR A 65 -1.66 -11.59 -5.01
CA TYR A 65 -2.69 -12.05 -5.94
C TYR A 65 -2.68 -13.57 -6.02
N ASN A 66 -3.83 -14.19 -5.78
CA ASN A 66 -4.00 -15.64 -5.86
C ASN A 66 -4.59 -16.01 -7.22
N ASN A 67 -3.82 -16.74 -8.03
CA ASN A 67 -4.24 -17.12 -9.39
C ASN A 67 -5.43 -18.10 -9.41
N GLU A 68 -5.59 -18.92 -8.38
CA GLU A 68 -6.65 -19.95 -8.32
C GLU A 68 -8.00 -19.37 -7.88
N ARG A 69 -7.94 -18.37 -6.99
CA ARG A 69 -9.12 -17.72 -6.40
C ARG A 69 -9.48 -16.40 -7.04
N GLU A 70 -8.59 -15.89 -7.90
CA GLU A 70 -8.71 -14.58 -8.56
C GLU A 70 -8.94 -13.42 -7.57
N ASP A 71 -8.34 -13.51 -6.38
CA ASP A 71 -8.45 -12.48 -5.35
C ASP A 71 -7.11 -11.82 -5.03
N MET A 72 -7.19 -10.57 -4.57
CA MET A 72 -6.05 -9.78 -4.14
C MET A 72 -6.20 -9.48 -2.64
N ASP A 73 -5.25 -9.96 -1.84
CA ASP A 73 -5.12 -9.57 -0.43
C ASP A 73 -4.09 -8.44 -0.31
N ILE A 74 -4.52 -7.26 0.15
CA ILE A 74 -3.65 -6.09 0.36
C ILE A 74 -3.55 -5.79 1.85
N ARG A 75 -2.33 -5.65 2.35
CA ARG A 75 -2.03 -5.29 3.74
C ARG A 75 -1.19 -4.04 3.79
N TYR A 76 -1.48 -3.22 4.81
CA TYR A 76 -0.78 -1.97 5.09
C TYR A 76 0.02 -2.13 6.37
N HIS A 77 1.29 -1.75 6.32
CA HIS A 77 2.12 -1.56 7.48
C HIS A 77 2.51 -0.09 7.57
N VAL A 78 2.40 0.47 8.77
CA VAL A 78 2.63 1.89 9.04
C VAL A 78 3.70 1.99 10.11
N ASP A 79 4.81 2.63 9.75
CA ASP A 79 5.89 2.94 10.68
C ASP A 79 5.84 4.42 11.07
N THR A 80 5.96 4.66 12.37
CA THR A 80 5.99 5.99 12.96
C THR A 80 7.00 6.05 14.09
N CYS A 81 7.61 7.21 14.31
CA CYS A 81 8.61 7.41 15.35
C CYS A 81 8.10 7.19 16.80
N CYS A 82 6.78 7.36 17.04
CA CYS A 82 6.20 7.17 18.38
C CYS A 82 4.71 6.76 18.32
N GLN A 83 4.21 6.17 19.41
CA GLN A 83 2.85 5.65 19.51
C GLN A 83 1.76 6.73 19.35
N PHE A 84 2.00 7.94 19.87
CA PHE A 84 1.04 9.05 19.68
C PHE A 84 0.89 9.42 18.21
N PHE A 85 1.99 9.39 17.47
CA PHE A 85 1.94 9.66 16.04
C PHE A 85 1.23 8.54 15.27
N LEU A 86 1.46 7.27 15.64
CA LEU A 86 0.72 6.13 15.08
C LEU A 86 -0.79 6.32 15.20
N LEU A 87 -1.29 6.70 16.39
CA LEU A 87 -2.73 6.91 16.60
C LEU A 87 -3.29 7.99 15.68
N ARG A 88 -2.57 9.10 15.50
CA ARG A 88 -2.96 10.17 14.56
C ARG A 88 -2.97 9.68 13.12
N VAL A 89 -1.94 8.94 12.70
CA VAL A 89 -1.88 8.37 11.34
C VAL A 89 -3.04 7.40 11.10
N MET A 90 -3.36 6.54 12.06
CA MET A 90 -4.50 5.63 11.98
C MET A 90 -5.85 6.36 11.92
N GLN A 91 -6.00 7.48 12.63
CA GLN A 91 -7.19 8.32 12.52
C GLN A 91 -7.34 8.91 11.11
N ILE A 92 -6.26 9.43 10.51
CA ILE A 92 -6.27 9.99 9.14
C ILE A 92 -6.56 8.89 8.10
N LEU A 93 -6.03 7.68 8.29
CA LEU A 93 -6.32 6.53 7.43
C LEU A 93 -7.81 6.16 7.46
N ASN A 94 -8.39 6.09 8.67
CA ASN A 94 -9.78 5.67 8.86
C ASN A 94 -10.80 6.76 8.52
N GLN A 95 -10.38 8.02 8.38
CA GLN A 95 -11.23 9.08 7.88
C GLN A 95 -11.47 8.90 6.37
N ARG A 96 -12.74 8.70 6.01
CA ARG A 96 -13.19 8.81 4.61
C ARG A 96 -12.91 10.25 4.16
N ALA A 97 -12.19 10.38 3.04
CA ALA A 97 -11.98 11.64 2.37
C ALA A 97 -13.31 12.20 1.84
#